data_AF-A0A4R6ZQE0-F1
#
_entry.id   AF-A0A4R6ZQE0-F1
#
_cell.length_a   1.000
_cell.length_b   1.000
_cell.length_c   1.000
_cell.angle_alpha   90.00
_cell.angle_beta   90.00
_cell.angle_gamma   90.00
#
_symmetry.space_group_name_H-M   'P 1'
#
loop_
_entity.id
_entity.type
_entity.pdbx_description
1 polymer ?
#
loop_
_entity_poly.entity_id
_entity_poly.type
_entity_poly.pdbx_seq_one_letter_code
_entity_poly.pdbx_strand_id
1 'polypeptide(L)'
;MVKELKGIAASDGIAIAKAYLLVEPDLSFDKTEVADTEAEVKRFQDAVAVSGSELGKIRDIAKESLGEDKAQIFDAHLLVLNDPELITPISENITNNKVNAESALQETTDMFIGMFESMDNEYMRERAADIRDVRKRVLSHLLNVTIPNPALIDEEVVVVAKDLTPSDTAQLNRNFVKGFVTDIGGRTSHSAIMARSLEIPAVVGTGEITHDTNEGQIIIVDGLEGNVIIDPTADQIAHYEKVKSDFAAQQAEWNKLKNEATVSKDGHHVELGANIGTPEDLTGVIANGGEAVGLYRTEFLYMGRDNFPTEEEQYEAYKAVLSGMDGKAVVVRTLDIGGDKTLPYLDLPHEMNPFLGFRAIRLCFANKELFRTQLRALLRASVHGNLKIMFPMIATVNEFRQAKGLLEDAKKELLAEGVAVSDTIELGIMIEIPAAAILADQFAKEVDFFSIGTNDLIQYTMAADRMNEQVSYLYQPYNPSILRLVKMVIDAAHKEGKWAGMCGEMAGDQTAIPLLLGMGLDEFSMSASSILKSRSLIKRLDRTEMAKLAEEALQQATEEDVVALVNKYIAE
;
A
#
# COMPACT_ATOMS: atom_id res chain seq x y z
N MET A 1 21.29 10.90 -24.91
CA MET A 1 20.45 10.34 -26.01
C MET A 1 19.14 10.07 -25.34
N VAL A 2 18.06 10.68 -25.83
CA VAL A 2 16.73 10.56 -25.24
C VAL A 2 16.35 9.08 -25.18
N LYS A 3 16.01 8.57 -24.01
CA LYS A 3 15.51 7.20 -23.83
C LYS A 3 14.12 7.25 -23.23
N GLU A 4 13.20 6.48 -23.81
CA GLU A 4 11.83 6.33 -23.32
C GLU A 4 11.67 4.93 -22.76
N LEU A 5 11.16 4.84 -21.53
CA LEU A 5 10.84 3.61 -20.85
C LEU A 5 9.35 3.56 -20.56
N LYS A 6 8.80 2.35 -20.59
CA LYS A 6 7.42 2.09 -20.20
C LYS A 6 7.42 1.29 -18.91
N GLY A 7 6.63 1.75 -17.94
CA GLY A 7 6.35 1.03 -16.72
C GLY A 7 4.86 1.05 -16.41
N ILE A 8 4.54 0.71 -15.17
CA ILE A 8 3.20 0.67 -14.63
C ILE A 8 2.93 2.00 -13.90
N ALA A 9 1.93 2.74 -14.36
CA ALA A 9 1.44 3.94 -13.67
C ALA A 9 0.95 3.56 -12.26
N ALA A 10 1.67 4.04 -11.23
CA ALA A 10 1.37 3.73 -9.84
C ALA A 10 0.62 4.87 -9.14
N SER A 11 0.94 6.12 -9.48
CA SER A 11 0.34 7.31 -8.88
C SER A 11 0.25 8.44 -9.90
N ASP A 12 -0.95 9.02 -10.04
CA ASP A 12 -1.31 10.00 -11.06
C ASP A 12 -0.49 11.30 -10.93
N GLY A 13 -0.13 11.89 -12.06
CA GLY A 13 0.48 13.22 -12.17
C GLY A 13 1.75 13.22 -13.00
N ILE A 14 2.32 14.40 -13.21
CA ILE A 14 3.53 14.60 -14.04
C ILE A 14 4.64 15.23 -13.20
N ALA A 15 5.77 14.53 -13.11
CA ALA A 15 7.00 15.06 -12.50
C ALA A 15 8.03 15.38 -13.59
N ILE A 16 8.71 16.51 -13.45
CA ILE A 16 9.83 16.90 -14.30
C ILE A 16 10.90 17.45 -13.36
N ALA A 17 11.96 16.68 -13.12
CA ALA A 17 13.04 17.09 -12.23
C ALA A 17 14.32 16.30 -12.53
N LYS A 18 15.40 16.58 -11.81
CA LYS A 18 16.65 15.82 -11.92
C LYS A 18 16.51 14.44 -11.27
N ALA A 19 17.18 13.45 -11.84
CA ALA A 19 17.26 12.10 -11.28
C ALA A 19 18.13 12.09 -10.04
N TYR A 20 17.62 11.45 -8.98
CA TYR A 20 18.35 11.10 -7.77
C TYR A 20 18.37 9.58 -7.65
N LEU A 21 19.54 8.97 -7.84
CA LEU A 21 19.71 7.51 -7.82
C LEU A 21 19.79 7.01 -6.38
N LEU A 22 18.72 6.35 -5.94
CA LEU A 22 18.68 5.54 -4.73
C LEU A 22 19.05 4.09 -5.08
N VAL A 23 20.28 3.90 -5.54
CA VAL A 23 20.86 2.59 -5.84
C VAL A 23 21.95 2.30 -4.83
N GLU A 24 22.04 1.06 -4.35
CA GLU A 24 23.17 0.69 -3.50
C GLU A 24 24.47 0.86 -4.29
N PRO A 25 25.46 1.60 -3.77
CA PRO A 25 26.72 1.76 -4.48
C PRO A 25 27.41 0.41 -4.60
N ASP A 26 28.17 0.23 -5.68
CA ASP A 26 29.08 -0.91 -5.79
C ASP A 26 30.19 -0.73 -4.75
N LEU A 27 30.15 -1.58 -3.72
CA LEU A 27 31.13 -1.62 -2.64
C LEU A 27 32.17 -2.72 -2.88
N SER A 28 32.30 -3.23 -4.10
CA SER A 28 33.35 -4.18 -4.45
C SER A 28 34.72 -3.50 -4.42
N PHE A 29 35.70 -4.23 -3.89
CA PHE A 29 37.07 -3.78 -3.81
C PHE A 29 38.02 -4.98 -3.94
N ASP A 30 39.24 -4.70 -4.41
CA ASP A 30 40.30 -5.70 -4.43
C ASP A 30 41.11 -5.64 -3.13
N LYS A 31 41.47 -6.81 -2.60
CA LYS A 31 42.40 -6.90 -1.48
C LYS A 31 43.82 -6.62 -1.99
N THR A 32 44.43 -5.53 -1.52
CA THR A 32 45.76 -5.11 -1.95
C THR A 32 46.72 -4.99 -0.77
N GLU A 33 48.00 -5.24 -1.01
CA GLU A 33 49.06 -4.98 -0.03
C GLU A 33 49.41 -3.49 -0.01
N VAL A 34 49.48 -2.91 1.18
CA VAL A 34 49.73 -1.49 1.41
C VAL A 34 51.17 -1.26 1.84
N ALA A 35 51.87 -0.37 1.14
CA ALA A 35 53.26 -0.01 1.44
C ALA A 35 53.39 1.01 2.59
N ASP A 36 52.43 1.93 2.71
CA ASP A 36 52.39 2.97 3.75
C ASP A 36 51.17 2.75 4.66
N THR A 37 51.38 1.98 5.72
CA THR A 37 50.32 1.61 6.67
C THR A 37 49.85 2.81 7.51
N GLU A 38 50.70 3.81 7.75
CA GLU A 38 50.33 4.99 8.56
C GLU A 38 49.34 5.88 7.78
N ALA A 39 49.59 6.08 6.48
CA ALA A 39 48.68 6.81 5.62
C ALA A 39 47.32 6.10 5.48
N GLU A 40 47.31 4.77 5.41
CA GLU A 40 46.09 3.98 5.27
C GLU A 40 45.25 3.94 6.55
N VAL A 41 45.89 3.85 7.73
CA VAL A 41 45.19 4.00 9.02
C VAL A 41 44.56 5.39 9.12
N LYS A 42 45.27 6.44 8.69
CA LYS A 42 44.73 7.80 8.68
C LYS A 42 43.51 7.92 7.75
N ARG A 43 43.59 7.35 6.55
CA ARG A 43 42.48 7.30 5.59
C ARG A 43 41.24 6.61 6.17
N PHE A 44 41.42 5.51 6.90
CA PHE A 44 40.35 4.85 7.64
C PHE A 44 39.74 5.76 8.72
N GLN A 45 40.57 6.40 9.54
CA GLN A 45 40.12 7.32 10.59
C GLN A 45 39.36 8.52 10.02
N ASP A 46 39.80 9.07 8.90
CA ASP A 46 39.11 10.16 8.20
C ASP A 46 37.72 9.70 7.71
N ALA A 47 37.60 8.49 7.14
CA ALA A 47 36.31 7.92 6.72
C ALA A 47 35.34 7.66 7.90
N VAL A 48 35.86 7.20 9.05
CA VAL A 48 35.10 7.05 10.30
C VAL A 48 34.59 8.40 10.81
N ALA A 49 35.45 9.44 10.78
CA ALA A 49 35.08 10.78 11.22
C ALA A 49 33.98 11.41 10.35
N VAL A 50 34.07 11.27 9.03
CA VAL A 50 33.03 11.73 8.10
C VAL A 50 31.72 10.99 8.35
N SER A 51 31.77 9.66 8.45
CA SER A 51 30.60 8.81 8.74
C SER A 51 29.90 9.22 10.06
N GLY A 52 30.68 9.52 11.10
CA GLY A 52 30.15 9.98 12.38
C GLY A 52 29.47 11.35 12.31
N SER A 53 30.04 12.29 11.53
CA SER A 53 29.41 13.61 11.33
C SER A 53 28.08 13.51 10.59
N GLU A 54 28.00 12.66 9.57
CA GLU A 54 26.76 12.42 8.82
C GLU A 54 25.68 11.76 9.67
N LEU A 55 26.03 10.71 10.43
CA LEU A 55 25.09 10.04 11.32
C LEU A 55 24.58 10.98 12.42
N GLY A 56 25.42 11.90 12.91
CA GLY A 56 24.98 12.96 13.82
C GLY A 56 23.89 13.84 13.20
N LYS A 57 24.06 14.28 11.94
CA LYS A 57 23.04 15.06 11.23
C LYS A 57 21.76 14.27 10.98
N ILE A 58 21.88 13.01 10.56
CA ILE A 58 20.73 12.13 10.31
C ILE A 58 19.94 11.90 11.60
N ARG A 59 20.62 11.67 12.72
CA ARG A 59 20.00 11.55 14.04
C ARG A 59 19.21 12.82 14.39
N ASP A 60 19.80 14.00 14.20
CA ASP A 60 19.16 15.27 14.54
C ASP A 60 17.90 15.51 13.70
N ILE A 61 17.97 15.25 12.39
CA ILE A 61 16.81 15.31 11.48
C ILE A 61 15.74 14.29 11.88
N ALA A 62 16.14 13.04 12.17
CA ALA A 62 15.21 11.99 12.58
C ALA A 62 14.53 12.32 13.92
N LYS A 63 15.25 12.94 14.86
CA LYS A 63 14.69 13.38 16.15
C LYS A 63 13.59 14.43 15.96
N GLU A 64 13.79 15.39 15.06
CA GLU A 64 12.81 16.44 14.77
C GLU A 64 11.61 15.94 13.95
N SER A 65 11.85 15.05 12.99
CA SER A 65 10.82 14.59 12.03
C SER A 65 10.04 13.35 12.48
N LEU A 66 10.68 12.43 13.20
CA LEU A 66 10.14 11.09 13.52
C LEU A 66 10.07 10.80 15.03
N GLY A 67 10.59 11.70 15.88
CA GLY A 67 10.57 11.59 17.33
C GLY A 67 11.80 10.90 17.94
N GLU A 68 11.96 11.04 19.26
CA GLU A 68 13.17 10.66 20.00
C GLU A 68 13.41 9.14 20.01
N ASP A 69 12.36 8.32 20.06
CA ASP A 69 12.47 6.86 20.07
C ASP A 69 13.04 6.31 18.75
N LYS A 70 12.73 6.93 17.61
CA LYS A 70 13.26 6.54 16.30
C LYS A 70 14.69 7.02 16.07
N ALA A 71 15.10 8.09 16.73
CA ALA A 71 16.47 8.59 16.68
C ALA A 71 17.47 7.69 17.42
N GLN A 72 17.01 6.87 18.38
CA GLN A 72 17.86 5.96 19.17
C GLN A 72 18.63 4.93 18.33
N ILE A 73 18.11 4.55 17.15
CA ILE A 73 18.79 3.65 16.21
C ILE A 73 20.12 4.28 15.77
N PHE A 74 20.12 5.58 15.45
CA PHE A 74 21.34 6.29 15.04
C PHE A 74 22.29 6.52 16.21
N ASP A 75 21.80 6.60 17.45
CA ASP A 75 22.67 6.63 18.64
C ASP A 75 23.42 5.30 18.82
N ALA A 76 22.79 4.16 18.51
CA ALA A 76 23.46 2.86 18.49
C ALA A 76 24.56 2.81 17.40
N HIS A 77 24.28 3.32 16.20
CA HIS A 77 25.26 3.40 15.10
C HIS A 77 26.45 4.30 15.46
N LEU A 78 26.19 5.45 16.10
CA LEU A 78 27.25 6.32 16.61
C LEU A 78 28.07 5.64 17.71
N LEU A 79 27.45 4.81 18.56
CA LEU A 79 28.16 4.06 19.59
C LEU A 79 29.10 3.02 18.98
N VAL A 80 28.66 2.30 17.94
CA VAL A 80 29.49 1.34 17.19
C VAL A 80 30.68 2.04 16.50
N LEU A 81 30.45 3.19 15.86
CA LEU A 81 31.53 3.96 15.20
C LEU A 81 32.60 4.49 16.16
N ASN A 82 32.22 4.74 17.41
CA ASN A 82 33.12 5.24 18.43
C ASN A 82 33.68 4.14 19.34
N ASP A 83 33.35 2.87 19.09
CA ASP A 83 33.77 1.75 19.93
C ASP A 83 35.26 1.42 19.72
N PRO A 84 36.14 1.64 20.71
CA PRO A 84 37.55 1.32 20.59
C PRO A 84 37.80 -0.18 20.37
N GLU A 85 36.90 -1.06 20.83
CA GLU A 85 37.00 -2.51 20.62
C GLU A 85 36.80 -2.90 19.16
N LEU A 86 36.13 -2.07 18.35
CA LEU A 86 35.98 -2.28 16.91
C LEU A 86 37.06 -1.53 16.10
N ILE A 87 37.33 -0.28 16.44
CA ILE A 87 38.23 0.61 15.67
C ILE A 87 39.71 0.22 15.83
N THR A 88 40.12 -0.21 17.03
CA THR A 88 41.53 -0.58 17.30
C THR A 88 41.95 -1.82 16.51
N PRO A 89 41.19 -2.94 16.51
CA PRO A 89 41.57 -4.12 15.74
C PRO A 89 41.60 -3.89 14.22
N ILE A 90 40.76 -2.99 13.68
CA ILE A 90 40.83 -2.62 12.25
C ILE A 90 42.16 -1.93 11.95
N SER A 91 42.55 -0.95 12.77
CA SER A 91 43.81 -0.20 12.61
C SER A 91 45.03 -1.11 12.79
N GLU A 92 44.96 -2.06 13.73
CA GLU A 92 45.99 -3.08 13.93
C GLU A 92 46.07 -4.06 12.75
N ASN A 93 44.94 -4.44 12.15
CA ASN A 93 44.91 -5.31 10.97
C ASN A 93 45.61 -4.65 9.77
N ILE A 94 45.31 -3.38 9.50
CA ILE A 94 46.01 -2.57 8.47
C ILE A 94 47.52 -2.56 8.71
N THR A 95 47.94 -2.32 9.95
CA THR A 95 49.35 -2.15 10.31
C THR A 95 50.14 -3.47 10.28
N ASN A 96 49.57 -4.53 10.88
CA ASN A 96 50.25 -5.80 11.07
C ASN A 96 50.24 -6.67 9.82
N ASN A 97 49.11 -6.69 9.10
CA ASN A 97 48.92 -7.54 7.92
C ASN A 97 49.13 -6.78 6.61
N LYS A 98 49.38 -5.46 6.65
CA LYS A 98 49.64 -4.60 5.49
C LYS A 98 48.55 -4.68 4.43
N VAL A 99 47.29 -4.77 4.85
CA VAL A 99 46.13 -4.82 3.96
C VAL A 99 45.48 -3.44 3.85
N ASN A 100 44.75 -3.19 2.77
CA ASN A 100 43.97 -1.96 2.61
C ASN A 100 42.81 -1.85 3.61
N ALA A 101 42.40 -0.61 3.88
CA ALA A 101 41.41 -0.25 4.88
C ALA A 101 40.07 -0.96 4.67
N GLU A 102 39.65 -1.16 3.42
CA GLU A 102 38.41 -1.86 3.07
C GLU A 102 38.47 -3.33 3.49
N SER A 103 39.58 -4.01 3.18
CA SER A 103 39.79 -5.41 3.57
C SER A 103 39.88 -5.55 5.08
N ALA A 104 40.59 -4.64 5.75
CA ALA A 104 40.71 -4.67 7.20
C ALA A 104 39.36 -4.45 7.90
N LEU A 105 38.59 -3.46 7.43
CA LEU A 105 37.25 -3.16 7.93
C LEU A 105 36.34 -4.38 7.74
N GLN A 106 36.30 -4.96 6.54
CA GLN A 106 35.43 -6.10 6.25
C GLN A 106 35.80 -7.33 7.09
N GLU A 107 37.07 -7.72 7.15
CA GLU A 107 37.51 -8.91 7.89
C GLU A 107 37.23 -8.78 9.39
N THR A 108 37.50 -7.62 9.98
CA THR A 108 37.26 -7.40 11.41
C THR A 108 35.76 -7.34 11.70
N THR A 109 34.97 -6.63 10.90
CA THR A 109 33.50 -6.57 11.10
C THR A 109 32.83 -7.92 10.88
N ASP A 110 33.23 -8.70 9.87
CA ASP A 110 32.70 -10.06 9.63
C ASP A 110 32.97 -10.99 10.83
N MET A 111 34.12 -10.83 11.51
CA MET A 111 34.42 -11.57 12.74
C MET A 111 33.44 -11.23 13.88
N PHE A 112 33.20 -9.94 14.13
CA PHE A 112 32.26 -9.49 15.17
C PHE A 112 30.81 -9.86 14.83
N ILE A 113 30.40 -9.68 13.56
CA ILE A 113 29.07 -10.07 13.08
C ILE A 113 28.86 -11.57 13.29
N GLY A 114 29.80 -12.42 12.83
CA GLY A 114 29.70 -13.87 13.01
C GLY A 114 29.66 -14.29 14.48
N MET A 115 30.42 -13.61 15.35
CA MET A 115 30.37 -13.83 16.80
C MET A 115 28.99 -13.49 17.37
N PHE A 116 28.43 -12.32 17.06
CA PHE A 116 27.14 -11.88 17.59
C PHE A 116 25.95 -12.69 17.05
N GLU A 117 26.00 -13.10 15.78
CA GLU A 117 24.94 -13.95 15.19
C GLU A 117 24.94 -15.38 15.72
N SER A 118 26.09 -15.87 16.18
CA SER A 118 26.20 -17.18 16.81
C SER A 118 25.65 -17.23 18.24
N MET A 119 25.28 -16.08 18.82
CA MET A 119 24.67 -16.00 20.15
C MET A 119 23.14 -16.09 20.05
N ASP A 120 22.53 -16.95 20.87
CA ASP A 120 21.06 -17.05 21.01
C ASP A 120 20.50 -15.87 21.84
N ASN A 121 20.69 -14.65 21.35
CA ASN A 121 20.18 -13.43 21.97
C ASN A 121 19.76 -12.41 20.90
N GLU A 122 18.49 -12.01 20.92
CA GLU A 122 17.89 -11.04 20.00
C GLU A 122 18.62 -9.69 20.00
N TYR A 123 19.00 -9.18 21.16
CA TYR A 123 19.77 -7.94 21.30
C TYR A 123 21.14 -8.02 20.61
N MET A 124 21.78 -9.19 20.60
CA MET A 124 23.07 -9.37 19.92
C MET A 124 22.92 -9.46 18.41
N ARG A 125 21.80 -10.03 17.92
CA ARG A 125 21.48 -10.05 16.49
C ARG A 125 21.19 -8.65 15.94
N GLU A 126 20.53 -7.79 16.71
CA GLU A 126 20.34 -6.38 16.36
C GLU A 126 21.69 -5.63 16.27
N ARG A 127 22.60 -5.85 17.24
CA ARG A 127 23.97 -5.30 17.15
C ARG A 127 24.72 -5.75 15.89
N ALA A 128 24.53 -6.99 15.45
CA ALA A 128 25.15 -7.47 14.21
C ALA A 128 24.63 -6.72 12.98
N ALA A 129 23.34 -6.37 12.96
CA ALA A 129 22.75 -5.53 11.91
C ALA A 129 23.32 -4.10 11.96
N ASP A 130 23.43 -3.49 13.15
CA ASP A 130 24.02 -2.15 13.31
C ASP A 130 25.48 -2.09 12.82
N ILE A 131 26.27 -3.13 13.10
CA ILE A 131 27.66 -3.22 12.60
C ILE A 131 27.70 -3.32 11.07
N ARG A 132 26.76 -4.04 10.44
CA ARG A 132 26.67 -4.11 8.97
C ARG A 132 26.37 -2.76 8.35
N ASP A 133 25.45 -2.01 8.93
CA ASP A 133 25.04 -0.69 8.42
C ASP A 133 26.17 0.34 8.58
N VAL A 134 26.82 0.34 9.75
CA VAL A 134 28.00 1.18 10.00
C VAL A 134 29.14 0.81 9.05
N ARG A 135 29.43 -0.48 8.88
CA ARG A 135 30.44 -0.97 7.92
C ARG A 135 30.17 -0.44 6.52
N LYS A 136 28.93 -0.58 6.05
CA LYS A 136 28.52 -0.14 4.71
C LYS A 136 28.83 1.34 4.51
N ARG A 137 28.52 2.17 5.51
CA ARG A 137 28.80 3.62 5.51
C ARG A 137 30.28 3.95 5.52
N VAL A 138 31.08 3.33 6.38
CA VAL A 138 32.53 3.59 6.40
C VAL A 138 33.17 3.12 5.09
N LEU A 139 32.75 1.96 4.58
CA LEU A 139 33.24 1.40 3.32
C LEU A 139 32.89 2.30 2.12
N SER A 140 31.71 2.91 2.11
CA SER A 140 31.33 3.84 1.04
C SER A 140 32.26 5.05 0.99
N HIS A 141 32.59 5.63 2.14
CA HIS A 141 33.55 6.74 2.24
C HIS A 141 34.98 6.32 1.84
N LEU A 142 35.40 5.11 2.19
CA LEU A 142 36.70 4.58 1.78
C LEU A 142 36.83 4.43 0.25
N LEU A 143 35.74 4.05 -0.40
CA LEU A 143 35.65 3.86 -1.85
C LEU A 143 35.25 5.13 -2.61
N ASN A 144 35.01 6.25 -1.90
CA ASN A 144 34.47 7.50 -2.44
C ASN A 144 33.15 7.31 -3.20
N VAL A 145 32.30 6.40 -2.74
CA VAL A 145 30.95 6.20 -3.25
C VAL A 145 29.93 6.74 -2.24
N THR A 146 28.90 7.42 -2.74
CA THR A 146 27.88 8.04 -1.90
C THR A 146 26.82 7.01 -1.55
N ILE A 147 26.44 6.91 -0.28
CA ILE A 147 25.21 6.19 0.10
C ILE A 147 24.05 7.16 -0.06
N PRO A 148 23.12 6.90 -0.98
CA PRO A 148 21.96 7.75 -1.13
C PRO A 148 21.09 7.67 0.13
N ASN A 149 20.74 8.82 0.68
CA ASN A 149 19.82 8.95 1.82
C ASN A 149 18.64 9.84 1.41
N PRO A 150 17.41 9.31 1.31
CA PRO A 150 16.23 10.08 0.93
C PRO A 150 15.96 11.31 1.82
N ALA A 151 16.37 11.27 3.10
CA ALA A 151 16.17 12.37 4.03
C ALA A 151 17.11 13.57 3.80
N LEU A 152 18.20 13.39 3.04
CA LEU A 152 19.18 14.43 2.73
C LEU A 152 18.88 15.19 1.42
N ILE A 153 17.77 14.86 0.74
CA ILE A 153 17.36 15.53 -0.49
C ILE A 153 16.94 16.98 -0.16
N ASP A 154 17.67 17.94 -0.73
CA ASP A 154 17.48 19.39 -0.53
C ASP A 154 17.17 20.19 -1.81
N GLU A 155 17.08 19.51 -2.96
CA GLU A 155 16.65 20.08 -4.24
C GLU A 155 15.51 19.27 -4.90
N GLU A 156 14.83 19.85 -5.88
CA GLU A 156 13.73 19.17 -6.56
C GLU A 156 14.22 18.00 -7.42
N VAL A 157 13.83 16.77 -7.08
CA VAL A 157 14.31 15.54 -7.73
C VAL A 157 13.20 14.53 -8.02
N VAL A 158 13.48 13.64 -8.97
CA VAL A 158 12.79 12.37 -9.20
C VAL A 158 13.68 11.25 -8.64
N VAL A 159 13.17 10.49 -7.68
CA VAL A 159 13.92 9.36 -7.11
C VAL A 159 13.89 8.18 -8.07
N VAL A 160 15.05 7.62 -8.39
CA VAL A 160 15.21 6.43 -9.24
C VAL A 160 15.82 5.34 -8.40
N ALA A 161 15.12 4.22 -8.23
CA ALA A 161 15.56 3.13 -7.35
C ALA A 161 15.29 1.76 -7.99
N LYS A 162 15.94 0.71 -7.50
CA LYS A 162 15.58 -0.65 -7.92
C LYS A 162 14.18 -0.99 -7.37
N ASP A 163 14.01 -0.77 -6.08
CA ASP A 163 12.76 -0.84 -5.34
C ASP A 163 12.78 0.24 -4.26
N LEU A 164 11.61 0.57 -3.70
CA LEU A 164 11.49 1.44 -2.54
C LEU A 164 10.85 0.66 -1.40
N THR A 165 11.57 0.55 -0.28
CA THR A 165 11.00 -0.04 0.92
C THR A 165 9.98 0.90 1.55
N PRO A 166 9.03 0.39 2.37
CA PRO A 166 8.11 1.25 3.11
C PRO A 166 8.84 2.34 3.92
N SER A 167 9.98 2.01 4.52
CA SER A 167 10.83 2.94 5.27
C SER A 167 11.39 4.06 4.37
N ASP A 168 11.85 3.73 3.16
CA ASP A 168 12.36 4.72 2.22
C ASP A 168 11.25 5.68 1.78
N THR A 169 10.08 5.13 1.42
CA THR A 169 8.94 5.96 0.98
C THR A 169 8.43 6.90 2.07
N ALA A 170 8.46 6.47 3.33
CA ALA A 170 8.05 7.30 4.47
C ALA A 170 9.04 8.45 4.76
N GLN A 171 10.31 8.29 4.39
CA GLN A 171 11.34 9.32 4.57
C GLN A 171 11.40 10.33 3.41
N LEU A 172 10.64 10.12 2.33
CA LEU A 172 10.61 11.03 1.19
C LEU A 172 10.05 12.41 1.59
N ASN A 173 10.87 13.43 1.42
CA ASN A 173 10.44 14.81 1.66
C ASN A 173 9.60 15.31 0.47
N ARG A 174 8.28 15.40 0.66
CA ARG A 174 7.30 15.84 -0.36
C ARG A 174 7.60 17.22 -0.97
N ASN A 175 8.36 18.08 -0.28
CA ASN A 175 8.71 19.39 -0.81
C ASN A 175 9.70 19.28 -1.98
N PHE A 176 10.60 18.31 -1.91
CA PHE A 176 11.71 18.14 -2.84
C PHE A 176 11.50 16.97 -3.80
N VAL A 177 10.98 15.84 -3.32
CA VAL A 177 10.70 14.68 -4.16
C VAL A 177 9.44 14.93 -4.98
N LYS A 178 9.61 15.18 -6.28
CA LYS A 178 8.52 15.48 -7.22
C LYS A 178 7.91 14.24 -7.86
N GLY A 179 8.62 13.12 -7.84
CA GLY A 179 8.19 11.86 -8.41
C GLY A 179 9.17 10.75 -8.07
N PHE A 180 8.81 9.51 -8.36
CA PHE A 180 9.78 8.42 -8.32
C PHE A 180 9.51 7.34 -9.38
N VAL A 181 10.57 6.61 -9.72
CA VAL A 181 10.54 5.51 -10.69
C VAL A 181 11.32 4.33 -10.15
N THR A 182 10.77 3.12 -10.30
CA THR A 182 11.44 1.88 -9.86
C THR A 182 11.58 0.83 -10.96
N ASP A 183 12.64 0.01 -10.89
CA ASP A 183 12.84 -1.13 -11.79
C ASP A 183 11.78 -2.21 -11.54
N ILE A 184 11.50 -2.51 -10.27
CA ILE A 184 10.54 -3.54 -9.87
C ILE A 184 9.31 -2.92 -9.19
N GLY A 185 8.28 -3.73 -8.99
CA GLY A 185 7.05 -3.32 -8.33
C GLY A 185 5.85 -3.30 -9.28
N GLY A 186 4.70 -3.66 -8.74
CA GLY A 186 3.41 -3.62 -9.44
C GLY A 186 2.51 -2.48 -8.93
N ARG A 187 1.38 -2.28 -9.61
CA ARG A 187 0.37 -1.25 -9.24
C ARG A 187 -0.12 -1.36 -7.78
N THR A 188 -0.04 -2.56 -7.21
CA THR A 188 -0.47 -2.92 -5.85
C THR A 188 0.67 -3.02 -4.85
N SER A 189 1.92 -2.71 -5.23
CA SER A 189 3.07 -2.77 -4.31
C SER A 189 2.94 -1.76 -3.17
N HIS A 190 3.66 -2.00 -2.06
CA HIS A 190 3.71 -1.06 -0.95
C HIS A 190 4.19 0.33 -1.37
N SER A 191 5.19 0.39 -2.25
CA SER A 191 5.68 1.64 -2.85
C SER A 191 4.60 2.35 -3.66
N ALA A 192 3.83 1.64 -4.50
CA ALA A 192 2.75 2.21 -5.29
C ALA A 192 1.56 2.70 -4.44
N ILE A 193 1.27 2.03 -3.32
CA ILE A 193 0.24 2.46 -2.37
C ILE A 193 0.68 3.76 -1.68
N MET A 194 1.91 3.81 -1.17
CA MET A 194 2.46 4.99 -0.50
C MET A 194 2.53 6.20 -1.45
N ALA A 195 2.92 5.99 -2.71
CA ALA A 195 2.92 7.04 -3.74
C ALA A 195 1.58 7.76 -3.86
N ARG A 196 0.49 6.98 -3.90
CA ARG A 196 -0.88 7.49 -4.03
C ARG A 196 -1.31 8.26 -2.79
N SER A 197 -0.98 7.74 -1.60
CA SER A 197 -1.27 8.44 -0.34
C SER A 197 -0.49 9.74 -0.20
N LEU A 198 0.75 9.79 -0.70
CA LEU A 198 1.59 10.98 -0.73
C LEU A 198 1.31 11.89 -1.93
N GLU A 199 0.42 11.49 -2.84
CA GLU A 199 0.10 12.20 -4.08
C GLU A 199 1.36 12.59 -4.89
N ILE A 200 2.38 11.71 -4.86
CA ILE A 200 3.61 11.87 -5.62
C ILE A 200 3.47 11.04 -6.91
N PRO A 201 3.67 11.64 -8.11
CA PRO A 201 3.70 10.92 -9.37
C PRO A 201 4.69 9.75 -9.35
N ALA A 202 4.24 8.55 -9.76
CA ALA A 202 5.09 7.36 -9.70
C ALA A 202 4.84 6.39 -10.84
N VAL A 203 5.93 5.82 -11.36
CA VAL A 203 5.94 4.73 -12.34
C VAL A 203 6.81 3.60 -11.82
N VAL A 204 6.26 2.40 -11.68
CA VAL A 204 6.98 1.24 -11.12
C VAL A 204 7.14 0.15 -12.18
N GLY A 205 8.04 -0.81 -11.96
CA GLY A 205 8.16 -1.97 -12.85
C GLY A 205 8.72 -1.62 -14.23
N THR A 206 9.62 -0.65 -14.32
CA THR A 206 10.26 -0.25 -15.60
C THR A 206 11.35 -1.22 -16.08
N GLY A 207 11.81 -2.12 -15.21
CA GLY A 207 12.82 -3.14 -15.48
C GLY A 207 14.26 -2.64 -15.49
N GLU A 208 14.53 -1.48 -16.12
CA GLU A 208 15.90 -1.02 -16.40
C GLU A 208 16.20 0.46 -16.09
N ILE A 209 15.30 1.19 -15.40
CA ILE A 209 15.49 2.63 -15.12
C ILE A 209 16.80 2.91 -14.37
N THR A 210 17.21 2.07 -13.42
CA THR A 210 18.44 2.28 -12.65
C THR A 210 19.69 2.11 -13.48
N HIS A 211 19.64 1.31 -14.54
CA HIS A 211 20.76 1.08 -15.45
C HIS A 211 20.88 2.17 -16.52
N ASP A 212 19.75 2.76 -16.92
CA ASP A 212 19.70 3.75 -18.00
C ASP A 212 19.82 5.20 -17.55
N THR A 213 19.66 5.44 -16.26
CA THR A 213 19.68 6.77 -15.66
C THR A 213 21.00 7.04 -14.97
N ASN A 214 21.53 8.25 -15.16
CA ASN A 214 22.66 8.78 -14.39
C ASN A 214 22.20 9.89 -13.44
N GLU A 215 22.93 10.05 -12.34
CA GLU A 215 22.68 11.09 -11.34
C GLU A 215 22.59 12.48 -11.99
N GLY A 216 21.57 13.25 -11.60
CA GLY A 216 21.38 14.62 -12.06
C GLY A 216 20.77 14.79 -13.47
N GLN A 217 20.52 13.71 -14.21
CA GLN A 217 19.86 13.80 -15.52
C GLN A 217 18.40 14.26 -15.38
N ILE A 218 17.91 15.06 -16.33
CA ILE A 218 16.49 15.45 -16.31
C ILE A 218 15.65 14.23 -16.69
N ILE A 219 14.63 13.96 -15.88
CA ILE A 219 13.64 12.90 -16.12
C ILE A 219 12.23 13.47 -16.07
N ILE A 220 11.42 13.01 -17.02
CA ILE A 220 9.96 13.17 -16.99
C ILE A 220 9.36 11.86 -16.50
N VAL A 221 8.50 11.94 -15.49
CA VAL A 221 7.69 10.83 -14.99
C VAL A 221 6.23 11.14 -15.29
N ASP A 222 5.65 10.36 -16.18
CA ASP A 222 4.23 10.38 -16.49
C ASP A 222 3.52 9.30 -15.69
N GLY A 223 3.07 9.69 -14.50
CA GLY A 223 2.29 8.83 -13.62
C GLY A 223 0.85 8.61 -14.09
N LEU A 224 0.41 9.25 -15.18
CA LEU A 224 -0.93 9.05 -15.75
C LEU A 224 -0.93 7.86 -16.73
N GLU A 225 0.05 7.83 -17.64
CA GLU A 225 0.13 6.79 -18.66
C GLU A 225 1.22 5.75 -18.39
N GLY A 226 2.12 5.98 -17.44
CA GLY A 226 3.23 5.07 -17.12
C GLY A 226 4.44 5.23 -18.02
N ASN A 227 4.66 6.42 -18.59
CA ASN A 227 5.81 6.71 -19.44
C ASN A 227 6.93 7.36 -18.61
N VAL A 228 8.18 7.05 -18.91
CA VAL A 228 9.36 7.70 -18.31
C VAL A 228 10.30 8.12 -19.42
N ILE A 229 10.72 9.39 -19.41
CA ILE A 229 11.62 9.94 -20.45
C ILE A 229 12.88 10.46 -19.78
N ILE A 230 14.02 9.89 -20.16
CA ILE A 230 15.35 10.24 -19.69
C ILE A 230 16.01 11.18 -20.70
N ASP A 231 16.62 12.27 -20.21
CA ASP A 231 17.30 13.28 -21.03
C ASP A 231 16.36 13.85 -22.12
N PRO A 232 15.16 14.33 -21.76
CA PRO A 232 14.12 14.73 -22.70
C PRO A 232 14.53 15.95 -23.53
N THR A 233 14.02 16.02 -24.76
CA THR A 233 14.14 17.21 -25.60
C THR A 233 13.33 18.39 -25.06
N ALA A 234 13.69 19.61 -25.46
CA ALA A 234 12.91 20.80 -25.09
C ALA A 234 11.44 20.71 -25.54
N ASP A 235 11.16 20.08 -26.69
CA ASP A 235 9.81 19.88 -27.19
C ASP A 235 9.01 18.89 -26.31
N GLN A 236 9.64 17.81 -25.84
CA GLN A 236 9.04 16.87 -24.89
C GLN A 236 8.77 17.54 -23.54
N ILE A 237 9.71 18.34 -23.03
CA ILE A 237 9.51 19.11 -21.79
C ILE A 237 8.30 20.03 -21.95
N ALA A 238 8.22 20.82 -23.03
CA ALA A 238 7.10 21.73 -23.28
C ALA A 238 5.76 20.99 -23.41
N HIS A 239 5.75 19.80 -24.04
CA HIS A 239 4.57 18.95 -24.11
C HIS A 239 4.10 18.51 -22.72
N TYR A 240 5.00 17.97 -21.90
CA TYR A 240 4.67 17.47 -20.57
C TYR A 240 4.37 18.58 -19.55
N GLU A 241 4.95 19.77 -19.70
CA GLU A 241 4.54 20.96 -18.94
C GLU A 241 3.08 21.32 -19.24
N LYS A 242 2.67 21.23 -20.51
CA LYS A 242 1.27 21.43 -20.88
C LYS A 242 0.37 20.34 -20.29
N VAL A 243 0.75 19.06 -20.39
CA VAL A 243 0.00 17.95 -19.78
C VAL A 243 -0.14 18.15 -18.27
N LYS A 244 0.93 18.58 -17.58
CA LYS A 244 0.91 18.91 -16.15
C LYS A 244 -0.08 20.04 -15.83
N SER A 245 -0.07 21.10 -16.63
CA SER A 245 -1.00 22.23 -16.48
C SER A 245 -2.46 21.82 -16.73
N ASP A 246 -2.71 21.05 -17.79
CA ASP A 246 -4.05 20.55 -18.13
C ASP A 246 -4.59 19.63 -17.03
N PHE A 247 -3.74 18.76 -16.47
CA PHE A 247 -4.08 17.92 -15.34
C PHE A 247 -4.39 18.73 -14.06
N ALA A 248 -3.59 19.75 -13.75
CA ALA A 248 -3.86 20.63 -12.61
C ALA A 248 -5.19 21.41 -12.77
N ALA A 249 -5.50 21.86 -13.98
CA ALA A 249 -6.80 22.48 -14.28
C ALA A 249 -7.95 21.49 -14.10
N GLN A 250 -7.78 20.25 -14.57
CA GLN A 250 -8.77 19.19 -14.39
C GLN A 250 -8.99 18.84 -12.90
N GLN A 251 -7.94 18.79 -12.09
CA GLN A 251 -8.04 18.64 -10.64
C GLN A 251 -8.80 19.80 -9.98
N ALA A 252 -8.58 21.04 -10.44
CA ALA A 252 -9.31 22.19 -9.94
C ALA A 252 -10.82 22.11 -10.25
N GLU A 253 -11.21 21.58 -11.42
CA GLU A 253 -12.62 21.29 -11.75
C GLU A 253 -13.19 20.17 -10.87
N TRP A 254 -12.44 19.09 -10.66
CA TRP A 254 -12.83 17.99 -9.78
C TRP A 254 -13.06 18.45 -8.34
N ASN A 255 -12.22 19.35 -7.83
CA ASN A 255 -12.37 19.91 -6.49
C ASN A 255 -13.70 20.67 -6.29
N LYS A 256 -14.31 21.20 -7.35
CA LYS A 256 -15.66 21.81 -7.27
C LYS A 256 -16.74 20.76 -7.00
N LEU A 257 -16.50 19.50 -7.36
CA LEU A 257 -17.43 18.39 -7.15
C LEU A 257 -17.38 17.80 -5.74
N LYS A 258 -16.56 18.34 -4.84
CA LYS A 258 -16.37 17.83 -3.49
C LYS A 258 -17.67 17.65 -2.70
N ASN A 259 -18.56 18.65 -2.75
CA ASN A 259 -19.80 18.65 -1.97
C ASN A 259 -21.04 18.30 -2.82
N GLU A 260 -20.82 17.84 -4.05
CA GLU A 260 -21.89 17.49 -4.98
C GLU A 260 -22.32 16.04 -4.79
N ALA A 261 -23.61 15.78 -4.97
CA ALA A 261 -24.12 14.41 -5.00
C ALA A 261 -23.63 13.66 -6.25
N THR A 262 -23.40 12.35 -6.11
CA THR A 262 -23.03 11.49 -7.23
C THR A 262 -24.28 10.98 -7.94
N VAL A 263 -24.72 11.75 -8.94
CA VAL A 263 -25.93 11.45 -9.73
C VAL A 263 -25.56 11.38 -11.21
N SER A 264 -25.98 10.31 -11.89
CA SER A 264 -25.81 10.14 -13.33
C SER A 264 -26.62 11.17 -14.12
N LYS A 265 -26.33 11.29 -15.42
CA LYS A 265 -27.02 12.21 -16.34
C LYS A 265 -28.54 11.99 -16.40
N ASP A 266 -28.99 10.75 -16.23
CA ASP A 266 -30.40 10.34 -16.18
C ASP A 266 -31.01 10.33 -14.76
N GLY A 267 -30.28 10.83 -13.75
CA GLY A 267 -30.81 11.08 -12.41
C GLY A 267 -30.68 9.92 -11.42
N HIS A 268 -29.87 8.90 -11.72
CA HIS A 268 -29.63 7.79 -10.80
C HIS A 268 -28.52 8.13 -9.80
N HIS A 269 -28.80 8.01 -8.51
CA HIS A 269 -27.81 8.21 -7.44
C HIS A 269 -27.07 6.91 -7.15
N VAL A 270 -25.76 7.00 -6.93
CA VAL A 270 -24.90 5.93 -6.41
C VAL A 270 -24.01 6.50 -5.30
N GLU A 271 -23.64 5.68 -4.33
CA GLU A 271 -22.78 6.12 -3.23
C GLU A 271 -21.29 5.97 -3.60
N LEU A 272 -20.49 7.02 -3.38
CA LEU A 272 -19.03 6.94 -3.52
C LEU A 272 -18.36 6.87 -2.14
N GLY A 273 -17.91 5.68 -1.78
CA GLY A 273 -17.20 5.39 -0.55
C GLY A 273 -15.68 5.51 -0.67
N ALA A 274 -15.02 5.65 0.48
CA ALA A 274 -13.58 5.49 0.60
C ALA A 274 -13.18 4.19 1.30
N ASN A 275 -12.09 3.58 0.82
CA ASN A 275 -11.38 2.53 1.51
C ASN A 275 -10.35 3.17 2.45
N ILE A 276 -10.41 2.84 3.75
CA ILE A 276 -9.46 3.33 4.76
C ILE A 276 -8.80 2.17 5.50
N GLY A 277 -7.60 2.40 6.01
CA GLY A 277 -6.85 1.50 6.89
C GLY A 277 -6.69 2.03 8.31
N THR A 278 -6.64 3.35 8.49
CA THR A 278 -6.49 3.98 9.81
C THR A 278 -7.44 5.17 9.98
N PRO A 279 -7.69 5.63 11.22
CA PRO A 279 -8.51 6.81 11.45
C PRO A 279 -7.98 8.09 10.78
N GLU A 280 -6.67 8.20 10.57
CA GLU A 280 -6.02 9.36 9.95
C GLU A 280 -6.44 9.55 8.48
N ASP A 281 -6.76 8.45 7.79
CA ASP A 281 -7.21 8.45 6.38
C ASP A 281 -8.51 9.25 6.19
N LEU A 282 -9.31 9.44 7.26
CA LEU A 282 -10.54 10.24 7.22
C LEU A 282 -10.30 11.66 6.69
N THR A 283 -9.14 12.23 6.95
CA THR A 283 -8.77 13.55 6.44
C THR A 283 -8.84 13.56 4.90
N GLY A 284 -8.31 12.52 4.26
CA GLY A 284 -8.36 12.33 2.81
C GLY A 284 -9.77 12.06 2.31
N VAL A 285 -10.57 11.26 3.03
CA VAL A 285 -11.97 10.97 2.69
C VAL A 285 -12.80 12.26 2.65
N ILE A 286 -12.71 13.06 3.71
CA ILE A 286 -13.45 14.33 3.83
C ILE A 286 -12.91 15.34 2.80
N ALA A 287 -11.60 15.38 2.56
CA ALA A 287 -11.00 16.27 1.57
C ALA A 287 -11.53 16.01 0.15
N ASN A 288 -11.72 14.74 -0.22
CA ASN A 288 -12.19 14.30 -1.53
C ASN A 288 -13.73 14.12 -1.62
N GLY A 289 -14.46 14.45 -0.56
CA GLY A 289 -15.91 14.42 -0.56
C GLY A 289 -16.50 13.01 -0.58
N GLY A 290 -15.90 12.06 0.14
CA GLY A 290 -16.48 10.72 0.30
C GLY A 290 -17.87 10.77 0.95
N GLU A 291 -18.79 10.01 0.39
CA GLU A 291 -20.18 9.88 0.86
C GLU A 291 -20.32 8.81 1.95
N ALA A 292 -19.40 7.84 1.97
CA ALA A 292 -19.29 6.81 2.98
C ALA A 292 -17.84 6.34 3.17
N VAL A 293 -17.60 5.51 4.18
CA VAL A 293 -16.47 4.58 4.21
C VAL A 293 -17.01 3.21 3.84
N GLY A 294 -16.82 2.79 2.58
CA GLY A 294 -17.33 1.51 2.09
C GLY A 294 -16.45 0.32 2.46
N LEU A 295 -15.22 0.58 2.94
CA LEU A 295 -14.36 -0.43 3.56
C LEU A 295 -13.40 0.21 4.57
N TYR A 296 -13.55 -0.15 5.83
CA TYR A 296 -12.51 0.02 6.84
C TYR A 296 -11.79 -1.33 7.04
N ARG A 297 -10.53 -1.38 6.58
CA ARG A 297 -9.58 -2.48 6.77
C ARG A 297 -9.03 -2.47 8.18
N THR A 298 -9.47 -3.43 9.01
CA THR A 298 -9.08 -3.47 10.43
C THR A 298 -7.70 -4.08 10.67
N GLU A 299 -7.08 -4.70 9.67
CA GLU A 299 -5.79 -5.40 9.80
C GLU A 299 -4.67 -4.47 10.26
N PHE A 300 -4.69 -3.21 9.83
CA PHE A 300 -3.67 -2.23 10.20
C PHE A 300 -3.63 -1.93 11.70
N LEU A 301 -4.74 -2.17 12.41
CA LEU A 301 -4.77 -2.06 13.86
C LEU A 301 -4.02 -3.20 14.57
N TYR A 302 -3.80 -4.31 13.87
CA TYR A 302 -3.07 -5.48 14.36
C TYR A 302 -1.61 -5.48 13.89
N MET A 303 -1.33 -4.94 12.71
CA MET A 303 0.01 -4.91 12.13
C MET A 303 0.93 -3.90 12.84
N GLY A 304 2.24 -4.15 12.82
CA GLY A 304 3.25 -3.23 13.37
C GLY A 304 3.26 -3.11 14.90
N ARG A 305 2.76 -4.15 15.60
CA ARG A 305 2.68 -4.24 17.07
C ARG A 305 3.24 -5.58 17.54
N ASP A 306 3.44 -5.70 18.86
CA ASP A 306 3.94 -6.92 19.51
C ASP A 306 2.83 -7.76 20.15
N ASN A 307 1.61 -7.23 20.23
CA ASN A 307 0.48 -7.88 20.89
C ASN A 307 -0.85 -7.55 20.18
N PHE A 308 -1.86 -8.40 20.39
CA PHE A 308 -3.21 -8.13 19.91
C PHE A 308 -3.78 -6.83 20.51
N PRO A 309 -4.44 -5.98 19.70
CA PRO A 309 -5.11 -4.79 20.20
C PRO A 309 -6.27 -5.19 21.12
N THR A 310 -6.34 -4.53 22.27
CA THR A 310 -7.38 -4.72 23.28
C THR A 310 -8.75 -4.24 22.78
N GLU A 311 -9.83 -4.66 23.44
CA GLU A 311 -11.19 -4.18 23.12
C GLU A 311 -11.27 -2.65 23.14
N GLU A 312 -10.58 -1.99 24.08
CA GLU A 312 -10.61 -0.54 24.24
C GLU A 312 -9.87 0.19 23.13
N GLU A 313 -8.70 -0.29 22.72
CA GLU A 313 -7.96 0.28 21.58
C GLU A 313 -8.76 0.15 20.28
N GLN A 314 -9.42 -0.99 20.07
CA GLN A 314 -10.30 -1.20 18.94
C GLN A 314 -11.52 -0.28 19.00
N TYR A 315 -12.16 -0.16 20.16
CA TYR A 315 -13.32 0.72 20.36
C TYR A 315 -12.98 2.18 20.05
N GLU A 316 -11.87 2.71 20.57
CA GLU A 316 -11.48 4.10 20.32
C GLU A 316 -11.16 4.36 18.84
N ALA A 317 -10.50 3.41 18.15
CA ALA A 317 -10.28 3.50 16.71
C ALA A 317 -11.60 3.53 15.91
N TYR A 318 -12.52 2.61 16.18
CA TYR A 318 -13.82 2.57 15.49
C TYR A 318 -14.69 3.79 15.79
N LYS A 319 -14.72 4.24 17.05
CA LYS A 319 -15.43 5.44 17.49
C LYS A 319 -14.90 6.70 16.80
N ALA A 320 -13.58 6.83 16.66
CA ALA A 320 -12.97 7.97 15.97
C ALA A 320 -13.46 8.05 14.51
N VAL A 321 -13.49 6.91 13.81
CA VAL A 321 -13.97 6.85 12.43
C VAL A 321 -15.47 7.15 12.31
N LEU A 322 -16.30 6.50 13.14
CA LEU A 322 -17.76 6.70 13.13
C LEU A 322 -18.14 8.15 13.44
N SER A 323 -17.49 8.75 14.44
CA SER A 323 -17.74 10.14 14.81
C SER A 323 -17.26 11.11 13.73
N GLY A 324 -16.11 10.83 13.11
CA GLY A 324 -15.53 11.68 12.05
C GLY A 324 -16.35 11.69 10.74
N MET A 325 -17.15 10.66 10.51
CA MET A 325 -18.03 10.55 9.33
C MET A 325 -19.40 11.22 9.50
N ASP A 326 -19.69 11.77 10.68
CA ASP A 326 -20.88 12.60 10.96
C ASP A 326 -22.20 11.98 10.46
N GLY A 327 -22.43 10.71 10.85
CA GLY A 327 -23.65 9.96 10.51
C GLY A 327 -23.65 9.28 9.14
N LYS A 328 -22.64 9.51 8.29
CA LYS A 328 -22.44 8.72 7.06
C LYS A 328 -22.07 7.28 7.39
N ALA A 329 -22.36 6.37 6.46
CA ALA A 329 -22.13 4.95 6.65
C ALA A 329 -20.63 4.63 6.75
N VAL A 330 -20.29 3.72 7.69
CA VAL A 330 -18.95 3.15 7.83
C VAL A 330 -19.06 1.64 7.86
N VAL A 331 -18.62 1.00 6.78
CA VAL A 331 -18.56 -0.46 6.65
C VAL A 331 -17.23 -0.95 7.21
N VAL A 332 -17.27 -1.53 8.40
CA VAL A 332 -16.08 -2.12 9.04
C VAL A 332 -15.99 -3.59 8.69
N ARG A 333 -14.86 -3.97 8.08
CA ARG A 333 -14.55 -5.37 7.81
C ARG A 333 -13.85 -5.99 9.01
N THR A 334 -14.36 -7.12 9.50
CA THR A 334 -13.67 -7.85 10.57
C THR A 334 -12.31 -8.36 10.09
N LEU A 335 -11.48 -8.80 11.03
CA LEU A 335 -10.09 -9.17 10.79
C LEU A 335 -9.89 -10.11 9.58
N ASP A 336 -9.15 -9.68 8.56
CA ASP A 336 -8.64 -10.49 7.44
C ASP A 336 -7.10 -10.51 7.41
N ILE A 337 -6.55 -11.30 8.34
CA ILE A 337 -5.13 -11.66 8.44
C ILE A 337 -4.92 -13.09 7.93
N GLY A 338 -3.75 -13.34 7.33
CA GLY A 338 -3.38 -14.56 6.62
C GLY A 338 -3.22 -14.30 5.12
N GLY A 339 -2.67 -15.27 4.38
CA GLY A 339 -2.21 -15.03 3.01
C GLY A 339 -0.80 -14.43 3.00
N ASP A 340 -0.70 -13.18 2.53
CA ASP A 340 0.52 -12.37 2.47
C ASP A 340 0.80 -11.57 3.75
N LYS A 341 -0.16 -11.51 4.69
CA LYS A 341 -0.07 -10.70 5.91
C LYS A 341 0.27 -11.55 7.13
N THR A 342 1.44 -11.33 7.72
CA THR A 342 1.89 -12.03 8.94
C THR A 342 1.88 -11.11 10.16
N LEU A 343 1.54 -11.68 11.34
CA LEU A 343 1.66 -11.00 12.63
C LEU A 343 2.75 -11.72 13.45
N PRO A 344 3.85 -11.05 13.86
CA PRO A 344 4.96 -11.71 14.56
C PRO A 344 4.55 -12.44 15.86
N TYR A 345 3.50 -11.94 16.52
CA TYR A 345 3.00 -12.43 17.80
C TYR A 345 1.83 -13.43 17.67
N LEU A 346 1.43 -13.79 16.44
CA LEU A 346 0.44 -14.83 16.18
C LEU A 346 1.14 -15.97 15.46
N ASP A 347 1.30 -17.10 16.16
CA ASP A 347 1.85 -18.32 15.59
C ASP A 347 0.83 -18.93 14.61
N LEU A 348 1.02 -18.62 13.32
CA LEU A 348 0.26 -19.21 12.23
C LEU A 348 1.03 -20.42 11.67
N PRO A 349 0.36 -21.56 11.47
CA PRO A 349 1.01 -22.71 10.86
C PRO A 349 1.48 -22.34 9.44
N HIS A 350 2.69 -22.79 9.08
CA HIS A 350 3.18 -22.63 7.72
C HIS A 350 2.31 -23.44 6.75
N GLU A 351 1.67 -22.76 5.80
CA GLU A 351 0.83 -23.37 4.78
C GLU A 351 1.51 -23.31 3.40
N MET A 352 1.34 -24.36 2.59
CA MET A 352 1.84 -24.35 1.20
C MET A 352 1.15 -23.30 0.33
N ASN A 353 -0.13 -23.02 0.60
CA ASN A 353 -0.94 -22.05 -0.15
C ASN A 353 -1.72 -21.14 0.82
N PRO A 354 -1.06 -20.14 1.45
CA PRO A 354 -1.69 -19.28 2.45
C PRO A 354 -2.96 -18.58 1.97
N PHE A 355 -3.02 -18.19 0.69
CA PHE A 355 -4.22 -17.60 0.10
C PHE A 355 -5.42 -18.54 0.06
N LEU A 356 -5.23 -19.87 0.04
CA LEU A 356 -6.34 -20.84 0.08
C LEU A 356 -6.64 -21.33 1.49
N GLY A 357 -5.82 -20.96 2.47
CA GLY A 357 -5.74 -21.61 3.77
C GLY A 357 -6.44 -20.88 4.91
N PHE A 358 -5.76 -20.88 6.06
CA PHE A 358 -6.24 -20.48 7.36
C PHE A 358 -6.11 -18.97 7.59
N ARG A 359 -7.03 -18.22 6.98
CA ARG A 359 -7.10 -16.75 7.04
C ARG A 359 -8.46 -16.22 7.44
N ALA A 360 -8.50 -14.94 7.82
CA ALA A 360 -9.71 -14.15 7.99
C ALA A 360 -10.75 -14.81 8.92
N ILE A 361 -12.01 -14.95 8.48
CA ILE A 361 -13.07 -15.52 9.31
C ILE A 361 -12.76 -16.94 9.83
N ARG A 362 -11.96 -17.72 9.09
CA ARG A 362 -11.54 -19.07 9.51
C ARG A 362 -10.61 -19.02 10.72
N LEU A 363 -9.68 -18.05 10.72
CA LEU A 363 -8.83 -17.74 11.85
C LEU A 363 -9.67 -17.28 13.05
N CYS A 364 -10.67 -16.41 12.81
CA CYS A 364 -11.59 -15.93 13.84
C CYS A 364 -12.41 -17.06 14.49
N PHE A 365 -12.81 -18.10 13.72
CA PHE A 365 -13.53 -19.24 14.28
C PHE A 365 -12.69 -20.14 15.16
N ALA A 366 -11.40 -20.30 14.83
CA ALA A 366 -10.46 -21.03 15.66
C ALA A 366 -10.08 -20.25 16.93
N ASN A 367 -9.94 -18.92 16.81
CA ASN A 367 -9.57 -18.02 17.90
C ASN A 367 -10.77 -17.16 18.33
N LYS A 368 -11.74 -17.78 19.00
CA LYS A 368 -13.01 -17.11 19.34
C LYS A 368 -12.85 -15.88 20.23
N GLU A 369 -11.89 -15.87 21.16
CA GLU A 369 -11.66 -14.70 22.03
C GLU A 369 -11.13 -13.49 21.25
N LEU A 370 -10.23 -13.74 20.28
CA LEU A 370 -9.75 -12.71 19.38
C LEU A 370 -10.92 -12.07 18.61
N PHE A 371 -11.79 -12.90 18.06
CA PHE A 371 -12.94 -12.43 17.30
C PHE A 371 -13.96 -11.73 18.20
N ARG A 372 -14.30 -12.33 19.35
CA ARG A 372 -15.21 -11.76 20.35
C ARG A 372 -14.78 -10.37 20.80
N THR A 373 -13.48 -10.17 21.03
CA THR A 373 -12.91 -8.85 21.38
C THR A 373 -13.25 -7.81 20.30
N GLN A 374 -13.06 -8.15 19.03
CA GLN A 374 -13.38 -7.25 17.93
C GLN A 374 -14.89 -6.98 17.79
N LEU A 375 -15.72 -8.02 17.87
CA LEU A 375 -17.17 -7.87 17.78
C LEU A 375 -17.72 -6.96 18.89
N ARG A 376 -17.22 -7.13 20.12
CA ARG A 376 -17.62 -6.27 21.25
C ARG A 376 -17.21 -4.82 21.03
N ALA A 377 -15.98 -4.57 20.59
CA ALA A 377 -15.51 -3.22 20.28
C ALA A 377 -16.37 -2.53 19.19
N LEU A 378 -16.74 -3.26 18.12
CA LEU A 378 -17.62 -2.76 17.07
C LEU A 378 -19.02 -2.42 17.61
N LEU A 379 -19.63 -3.34 18.36
CA LEU A 379 -20.96 -3.15 18.96
C LEU A 379 -20.97 -1.96 19.92
N ARG A 380 -19.93 -1.79 20.74
CA ARG A 380 -19.76 -0.61 21.60
C ARG A 380 -19.65 0.68 20.80
N ALA A 381 -18.88 0.65 19.70
CA ALA A 381 -18.66 1.84 18.87
C ALA A 381 -19.92 2.26 18.08
N SER A 382 -20.85 1.32 17.82
CA SER A 382 -22.05 1.53 17.00
C SER A 382 -22.97 2.68 17.44
N VAL A 383 -22.87 3.15 18.69
CA VAL A 383 -23.68 4.28 19.18
C VAL A 383 -23.19 5.64 18.70
N HIS A 384 -21.99 5.71 18.12
CA HIS A 384 -21.34 6.97 17.70
C HIS A 384 -21.56 7.31 16.22
N GLY A 385 -22.21 6.45 15.43
CA GLY A 385 -22.45 6.69 14.00
C GLY A 385 -23.14 5.53 13.31
N ASN A 386 -23.26 5.61 11.98
CA ASN A 386 -23.88 4.57 11.17
C ASN A 386 -22.90 3.42 10.86
N LEU A 387 -22.78 2.48 11.80
CA LEU A 387 -21.93 1.31 11.65
C LEU A 387 -22.61 0.22 10.83
N LYS A 388 -21.89 -0.30 9.83
CA LYS A 388 -22.18 -1.56 9.14
C LYS A 388 -21.04 -2.54 9.37
N ILE A 389 -21.34 -3.81 9.60
CA ILE A 389 -20.33 -4.85 9.85
C ILE A 389 -20.30 -5.80 8.66
N MET A 390 -19.10 -6.15 8.20
CA MET A 390 -18.90 -7.07 7.10
C MET A 390 -17.90 -8.17 7.46
N PHE A 391 -18.25 -9.43 7.14
CA PHE A 391 -17.34 -10.55 7.31
C PHE A 391 -16.58 -10.89 6.01
N PRO A 392 -15.24 -10.98 6.03
CA PRO A 392 -14.44 -11.45 4.92
C PRO A 392 -14.43 -12.98 4.80
N MET A 393 -14.07 -13.49 3.63
CA MET A 393 -13.76 -14.88 3.30
C MET A 393 -14.86 -15.88 3.62
N ILE A 394 -16.12 -15.43 3.58
CA ILE A 394 -17.29 -16.28 3.72
C ILE A 394 -17.45 -17.12 2.45
N ALA A 395 -17.33 -18.45 2.57
CA ALA A 395 -17.53 -19.37 1.46
C ALA A 395 -18.91 -20.04 1.52
N THR A 396 -19.46 -20.21 2.72
CA THR A 396 -20.68 -20.97 2.96
C THR A 396 -21.67 -20.23 3.85
N VAL A 397 -22.96 -20.52 3.67
CA VAL A 397 -24.04 -19.93 4.47
C VAL A 397 -23.88 -20.26 5.97
N ASN A 398 -23.35 -21.45 6.30
CA ASN A 398 -23.14 -21.84 7.69
C ASN A 398 -22.05 -21.03 8.38
N GLU A 399 -20.99 -20.63 7.66
CA GLU A 399 -19.97 -19.72 8.20
C GLU A 399 -20.61 -18.36 8.52
N PHE A 400 -21.45 -17.81 7.63
CA PHE A 400 -22.17 -16.57 7.91
C PHE A 400 -23.05 -16.69 9.15
N ARG A 401 -23.85 -17.76 9.25
CA ARG A 401 -24.72 -18.01 10.41
C ARG A 401 -23.93 -18.17 11.71
N GLN A 402 -22.76 -18.82 11.66
CA GLN A 402 -21.87 -18.96 12.81
C GLN A 402 -21.32 -17.59 13.24
N ALA A 403 -20.84 -16.78 12.30
CA ALA A 403 -20.33 -15.43 12.59
C ALA A 403 -21.43 -14.52 13.16
N LYS A 404 -22.63 -14.55 12.55
CA LYS A 404 -23.82 -13.85 13.05
C LYS A 404 -24.18 -14.29 14.46
N GLY A 405 -24.14 -15.59 14.75
CA GLY A 405 -24.38 -16.12 16.10
C GLY A 405 -23.41 -15.55 17.15
N LEU A 406 -22.11 -15.50 16.82
CA LEU A 406 -21.09 -14.93 17.71
C LEU A 406 -21.29 -13.43 17.94
N LEU A 407 -21.73 -12.68 16.92
CA LEU A 407 -22.09 -11.26 17.06
C LEU A 407 -23.29 -11.06 17.99
N GLU A 408 -24.35 -11.85 17.81
CA GLU A 408 -25.55 -11.79 18.66
C GLU A 408 -25.24 -12.16 20.11
N ASP A 409 -24.36 -13.13 20.34
CA ASP A 409 -23.93 -13.50 21.69
C ASP A 409 -23.11 -12.38 22.35
N ALA A 410 -22.16 -11.78 21.62
CA ALA A 410 -21.42 -10.60 22.09
C ALA A 410 -22.35 -9.41 22.40
N LYS A 411 -23.40 -9.19 21.59
CA LYS A 411 -24.41 -8.16 21.82
C LYS A 411 -25.19 -8.40 23.11
N LYS A 412 -25.64 -9.64 23.36
CA LYS A 412 -26.34 -9.99 24.61
C LYS A 412 -25.47 -9.78 25.84
N GLU A 413 -24.20 -10.14 25.77
CA GLU A 413 -23.25 -9.94 26.87
C GLU A 413 -23.08 -8.45 27.20
N LEU A 414 -22.85 -7.60 26.20
CA LEU A 414 -22.73 -6.15 26.38
C LEU A 414 -23.99 -5.54 26.98
N LEU A 415 -25.17 -5.93 26.51
CA LEU A 415 -26.45 -5.47 27.05
C LEU A 415 -26.66 -5.92 28.50
N ALA A 416 -26.24 -7.15 28.85
CA ALA A 416 -26.29 -7.65 30.22
C ALA A 416 -25.30 -6.91 31.15
N GLU A 417 -24.18 -6.44 30.62
CA GLU A 417 -23.20 -5.58 31.31
C GLU A 417 -23.66 -4.12 31.42
N GLY A 418 -24.79 -3.75 30.80
CA GLY A 418 -25.34 -2.39 30.79
C GLY A 418 -24.66 -1.45 29.79
N VAL A 419 -23.94 -1.99 28.80
CA VAL A 419 -23.27 -1.23 27.75
C VAL A 419 -24.23 -0.99 26.59
N ALA A 420 -24.33 0.27 26.14
CA ALA A 420 -25.21 0.64 25.04
C ALA A 420 -24.68 0.11 23.70
N VAL A 421 -25.60 -0.36 22.86
CA VAL A 421 -25.36 -0.86 21.50
C VAL A 421 -26.48 -0.34 20.62
N SER A 422 -26.18 0.04 19.38
CA SER A 422 -27.21 0.44 18.41
C SER A 422 -28.18 -0.71 18.11
N ASP A 423 -29.47 -0.37 18.00
CA ASP A 423 -30.51 -1.31 17.58
C ASP A 423 -30.48 -1.60 16.08
N THR A 424 -29.86 -0.71 15.30
CA THR A 424 -29.82 -0.78 13.83
C THR A 424 -28.36 -0.87 13.37
N ILE A 425 -27.89 -2.09 13.12
CA ILE A 425 -26.57 -2.38 12.55
C ILE A 425 -26.80 -3.33 11.37
N GLU A 426 -26.45 -2.89 10.16
CA GLU A 426 -26.51 -3.75 8.97
C GLU A 426 -25.36 -4.75 8.99
N LEU A 427 -25.66 -6.01 8.65
CA LEU A 427 -24.69 -7.09 8.60
C LEU A 427 -24.55 -7.64 7.18
N GLY A 428 -23.37 -7.46 6.59
CA GLY A 428 -23.04 -7.90 5.25
C GLY A 428 -21.91 -8.92 5.19
N ILE A 429 -21.59 -9.34 3.97
CA ILE A 429 -20.41 -10.18 3.69
C ILE A 429 -19.63 -9.62 2.52
N MET A 430 -18.31 -9.85 2.55
CA MET A 430 -17.45 -9.59 1.40
C MET A 430 -17.62 -10.75 0.41
N ILE A 431 -18.03 -10.44 -0.82
CA ILE A 431 -18.08 -11.41 -1.91
C ILE A 431 -16.73 -11.42 -2.62
N GLU A 432 -15.86 -12.29 -2.14
CA GLU A 432 -14.53 -12.53 -2.69
C GLU A 432 -14.28 -13.99 -3.06
N ILE A 433 -15.12 -14.91 -2.61
CA ILE A 433 -15.01 -16.33 -2.94
C ILE A 433 -15.99 -16.65 -4.08
N PRO A 434 -15.56 -17.30 -5.17
CA PRO A 434 -16.45 -17.61 -6.31
C PRO A 434 -17.67 -18.43 -5.90
N ALA A 435 -17.52 -19.34 -4.93
CA ALA A 435 -18.64 -20.10 -4.36
C ALA A 435 -19.71 -19.21 -3.72
N ALA A 436 -19.32 -18.11 -3.07
CA ALA A 436 -20.26 -17.16 -2.47
C ALA A 436 -20.99 -16.34 -3.54
N ALA A 437 -20.29 -15.94 -4.61
CA ALA A 437 -20.91 -15.26 -5.76
C ALA A 437 -21.92 -16.17 -6.49
N ILE A 438 -21.59 -17.44 -6.68
CA ILE A 438 -22.49 -18.43 -7.31
C ILE A 438 -23.75 -18.65 -6.48
N LEU A 439 -23.64 -18.61 -5.15
CA LEU A 439 -24.75 -18.85 -4.21
C LEU A 439 -25.32 -17.55 -3.63
N ALA A 440 -25.10 -16.41 -4.29
CA ALA A 440 -25.47 -15.09 -3.77
C ALA A 440 -26.98 -14.97 -3.48
N ASP A 441 -27.83 -15.68 -4.23
CA ASP A 441 -29.29 -15.70 -4.04
C ASP A 441 -29.72 -16.30 -2.69
N GLN A 442 -28.92 -17.20 -2.11
CA GLN A 442 -29.19 -17.74 -0.77
C GLN A 442 -28.63 -16.82 0.30
N PHE A 443 -27.45 -16.25 0.10
CA PHE A 443 -26.89 -15.28 1.04
C PHE A 443 -27.76 -14.02 1.14
N ALA A 444 -28.33 -13.53 0.03
CA ALA A 444 -29.12 -12.29 -0.02
C ALA A 444 -30.36 -12.32 0.88
N LYS A 445 -30.85 -13.51 1.24
CA LYS A 445 -31.96 -13.70 2.19
C LYS A 445 -31.56 -13.51 3.65
N GLU A 446 -30.26 -13.60 3.95
CA GLU A 446 -29.74 -13.64 5.32
C GLU A 446 -28.86 -12.43 5.68
N VAL A 447 -28.25 -11.81 4.67
CA VAL A 447 -27.43 -10.60 4.80
C VAL A 447 -28.23 -9.34 4.52
N ASP A 448 -27.74 -8.20 4.98
CA ASP A 448 -28.30 -6.89 4.66
C ASP A 448 -27.68 -6.25 3.43
N PHE A 449 -26.45 -6.63 3.08
CA PHE A 449 -25.75 -6.15 1.90
C PHE A 449 -24.59 -7.06 1.48
N PHE A 450 -24.13 -6.85 0.24
CA PHE A 450 -22.87 -7.38 -0.26
C PHE A 450 -21.86 -6.27 -0.49
N SER A 451 -20.57 -6.57 -0.29
CA SER A 451 -19.49 -5.77 -0.89
C SER A 451 -18.57 -6.69 -1.68
N ILE A 452 -18.38 -6.42 -2.97
CA ILE A 452 -17.57 -7.25 -3.85
C ILE A 452 -16.08 -6.90 -3.66
N GLY A 453 -15.31 -7.86 -3.18
CA GLY A 453 -13.85 -7.77 -3.07
C GLY A 453 -13.20 -8.27 -4.34
N THR A 454 -13.14 -7.45 -5.39
CA THR A 454 -12.70 -7.92 -6.73
C THR A 454 -11.30 -8.48 -6.74
N ASN A 455 -10.39 -7.97 -5.89
CA ASN A 455 -9.00 -8.39 -5.92
C ASN A 455 -8.85 -9.90 -5.62
N ASP A 456 -9.48 -10.37 -4.54
CA ASP A 456 -9.50 -11.78 -4.16
C ASP A 456 -10.46 -12.58 -5.07
N LEU A 457 -11.60 -12.00 -5.51
CA LEU A 457 -12.52 -12.65 -6.44
C LEU A 457 -11.88 -13.00 -7.79
N ILE A 458 -11.09 -12.07 -8.35
CA ILE A 458 -10.34 -12.30 -9.60
C ILE A 458 -9.30 -13.39 -9.35
N GLN A 459 -8.51 -13.27 -8.29
CA GLN A 459 -7.47 -14.25 -7.94
C GLN A 459 -8.02 -15.68 -7.82
N TYR A 460 -9.13 -15.88 -7.12
CA TYR A 460 -9.72 -17.21 -6.96
C TYR A 460 -10.46 -17.72 -8.21
N THR A 461 -11.11 -16.83 -8.95
CA THR A 461 -11.80 -17.21 -10.20
C THR A 461 -10.81 -17.61 -11.29
N MET A 462 -9.72 -16.84 -11.41
CA MET A 462 -8.67 -17.04 -12.42
C MET A 462 -7.58 -18.01 -11.97
N ALA A 463 -7.61 -18.44 -10.70
CA ALA A 463 -6.58 -19.27 -10.07
C ALA A 463 -5.15 -18.71 -10.24
N ALA A 464 -5.00 -17.39 -10.15
CA ALA A 464 -3.76 -16.67 -10.37
C ALA A 464 -3.47 -15.74 -9.19
N ASP A 465 -2.33 -15.94 -8.54
CA ASP A 465 -1.87 -15.07 -7.45
C ASP A 465 -1.45 -13.71 -8.03
N ARG A 466 -2.07 -12.63 -7.54
CA ARG A 466 -1.78 -11.26 -7.97
C ARG A 466 -0.34 -10.81 -7.67
N MET A 467 0.33 -11.45 -6.70
CA MET A 467 1.73 -11.17 -6.35
C MET A 467 2.72 -11.94 -7.24
N ASN A 468 2.24 -12.87 -8.07
CA ASN A 468 3.09 -13.66 -8.94
C ASN A 468 3.19 -13.04 -10.33
N GLU A 469 4.31 -12.37 -10.61
CA GLU A 469 4.57 -11.68 -11.87
C GLU A 469 4.44 -12.60 -13.11
N GLN A 470 4.79 -13.88 -12.99
CA GLN A 470 4.76 -14.84 -14.11
C GLN A 470 3.34 -15.15 -14.61
N VAL A 471 2.33 -14.96 -13.74
CA VAL A 471 0.92 -15.19 -14.04
C VAL A 471 0.07 -13.93 -13.91
N SER A 472 0.70 -12.77 -13.77
CA SER A 472 0.02 -11.46 -13.67
C SER A 472 -0.91 -11.17 -14.86
N TYR A 473 -0.60 -11.71 -16.05
CA TYR A 473 -1.45 -11.62 -17.24
C TYR A 473 -2.85 -12.27 -17.09
N LEU A 474 -3.03 -13.14 -16.09
CA LEU A 474 -4.33 -13.74 -15.74
C LEU A 474 -5.15 -12.89 -14.76
N TYR A 475 -4.57 -11.82 -14.20
CA TYR A 475 -5.32 -10.86 -13.39
C TYR A 475 -6.13 -9.93 -14.30
N GLN A 476 -7.34 -10.38 -14.65
CA GLN A 476 -8.17 -9.76 -15.70
C GLN A 476 -9.49 -9.21 -15.12
N PRO A 477 -9.52 -7.96 -14.63
CA PRO A 477 -10.71 -7.38 -14.01
C PRO A 477 -11.89 -7.21 -14.98
N TYR A 478 -11.65 -7.06 -16.28
CA TYR A 478 -12.71 -6.92 -17.29
C TYR A 478 -13.07 -8.24 -17.96
N ASN A 479 -12.53 -9.35 -17.49
CA ASN A 479 -12.85 -10.65 -18.07
C ASN A 479 -14.36 -10.94 -17.92
N PRO A 480 -15.04 -11.42 -18.98
CA PRO A 480 -16.47 -11.73 -18.94
C PRO A 480 -16.87 -12.68 -17.80
N SER A 481 -15.99 -13.59 -17.36
CA SER A 481 -16.25 -14.46 -16.21
C SER A 481 -16.42 -13.68 -14.90
N ILE A 482 -15.56 -12.68 -14.65
CA ILE A 482 -15.61 -11.81 -13.48
C ILE A 482 -16.85 -10.91 -13.55
N LEU A 483 -17.10 -10.30 -14.71
CA LEU A 483 -18.26 -9.44 -14.92
C LEU A 483 -19.59 -10.18 -14.68
N ARG A 484 -19.67 -11.45 -15.11
CA ARG A 484 -20.85 -12.29 -14.84
C ARG A 484 -21.03 -12.57 -13.36
N LEU A 485 -19.96 -12.86 -12.61
CA LEU A 485 -20.04 -13.05 -11.16
C LEU A 485 -20.49 -11.75 -10.46
N VAL A 486 -19.95 -10.60 -10.86
CA VAL A 486 -20.37 -9.28 -10.35
C VAL A 486 -21.87 -9.07 -10.59
N LYS A 487 -22.33 -9.28 -11.84
CA LYS A 487 -23.74 -9.13 -12.19
C LYS A 487 -24.65 -10.07 -11.41
N MET A 488 -24.24 -11.33 -11.21
CA MET A 488 -24.98 -12.30 -10.42
C MET A 488 -25.18 -11.85 -8.97
N VAL A 489 -24.16 -11.25 -8.36
CA VAL A 489 -24.22 -10.74 -6.98
C VAL A 489 -25.14 -9.53 -6.87
N ILE A 490 -25.02 -8.58 -7.80
CA ILE A 490 -25.88 -7.38 -7.84
C ILE A 490 -27.35 -7.80 -8.00
N ASP A 491 -27.64 -8.68 -8.96
CA ASP A 491 -29.01 -9.17 -9.20
C ASP A 491 -29.59 -9.91 -7.99
N ALA A 492 -28.76 -10.70 -7.30
CA ALA A 492 -29.18 -11.42 -6.10
C ALA A 492 -29.53 -10.45 -4.95
N ALA A 493 -28.74 -9.41 -4.72
CA ALA A 493 -29.04 -8.37 -3.72
C ALA A 493 -30.36 -7.66 -4.05
N HIS A 494 -30.47 -7.13 -5.26
CA HIS A 494 -31.64 -6.36 -5.69
C HIS A 494 -32.93 -7.17 -5.65
N LYS A 495 -32.86 -8.47 -5.97
CA LYS A 495 -34.01 -9.37 -5.90
C LYS A 495 -34.61 -9.50 -4.49
N GLU A 496 -33.78 -9.41 -3.45
CA GLU A 496 -34.20 -9.43 -2.05
C GLU A 496 -34.34 -8.02 -1.44
N GLY A 497 -34.27 -6.97 -2.28
CA GLY A 497 -34.35 -5.57 -1.85
C GLY A 497 -33.15 -5.09 -1.04
N LYS A 498 -32.02 -5.77 -1.16
CA LYS A 498 -30.72 -5.41 -0.57
C LYS A 498 -29.87 -4.66 -1.59
N TRP A 499 -28.75 -4.10 -1.14
CA TRP A 499 -27.81 -3.37 -1.99
C TRP A 499 -26.48 -4.12 -2.13
N ALA A 500 -25.77 -3.85 -3.23
CA ALA A 500 -24.46 -4.41 -3.53
C ALA A 500 -23.44 -3.27 -3.78
N GLY A 501 -22.41 -3.22 -2.94
CA GLY A 501 -21.25 -2.36 -3.11
C GLY A 501 -20.04 -3.09 -3.67
N MET A 502 -18.96 -2.35 -3.92
CA MET A 502 -17.67 -2.90 -4.34
C MET A 502 -16.53 -2.12 -3.71
N CYS A 503 -15.63 -2.81 -3.02
CA CYS A 503 -14.46 -2.19 -2.38
C CYS A 503 -13.12 -2.62 -2.99
N GLY A 504 -13.14 -3.48 -4.00
CA GLY A 504 -11.95 -3.82 -4.78
C GLY A 504 -11.50 -2.67 -5.68
N GLU A 505 -10.27 -2.73 -6.19
CA GLU A 505 -9.69 -1.63 -6.98
C GLU A 505 -10.51 -1.29 -8.24
N MET A 506 -11.25 -2.26 -8.76
CA MET A 506 -12.15 -2.11 -9.90
C MET A 506 -13.21 -1.01 -9.68
N ALA A 507 -13.65 -0.77 -8.44
CA ALA A 507 -14.65 0.28 -8.15
C ALA A 507 -14.16 1.70 -8.48
N GLY A 508 -12.84 1.93 -8.42
CA GLY A 508 -12.20 3.21 -8.76
C GLY A 508 -11.64 3.29 -10.17
N ASP A 509 -11.73 2.21 -10.96
CA ASP A 509 -11.19 2.18 -12.31
C ASP A 509 -12.15 2.86 -13.29
N GLN A 510 -11.62 3.84 -14.03
CA GLN A 510 -12.39 4.64 -14.98
C GLN A 510 -12.95 3.82 -16.14
N THR A 511 -12.35 2.67 -16.46
CA THR A 511 -12.83 1.74 -17.48
C THR A 511 -13.95 0.85 -16.93
N ALA A 512 -13.90 0.50 -15.64
CA ALA A 512 -14.89 -0.36 -15.01
C ALA A 512 -16.17 0.38 -14.62
N ILE A 513 -16.07 1.63 -14.19
CA ILE A 513 -17.21 2.43 -13.70
C ILE A 513 -18.41 2.43 -14.65
N PRO A 514 -18.25 2.63 -15.98
CA PRO A 514 -19.35 2.52 -16.93
C PRO A 514 -20.07 1.17 -16.89
N LEU A 515 -19.31 0.07 -16.85
CA LEU A 515 -19.86 -1.28 -16.77
C LEU A 515 -20.61 -1.50 -15.46
N LEU A 516 -19.99 -1.13 -14.33
CA LEU A 516 -20.55 -1.31 -12.99
C LEU A 516 -21.84 -0.49 -12.78
N LEU A 517 -21.85 0.76 -13.26
CA LEU A 517 -23.04 1.61 -13.25
C LEU A 517 -24.17 0.99 -14.08
N GLY A 518 -23.84 0.46 -15.26
CA GLY A 518 -24.77 -0.24 -16.14
C GLY A 518 -25.32 -1.54 -15.55
N MET A 519 -24.49 -2.28 -14.81
CA MET A 519 -24.90 -3.49 -14.08
C MET A 519 -25.80 -3.16 -12.88
N GLY A 520 -25.77 -1.92 -12.39
CA GLY A 520 -26.58 -1.46 -11.27
C GLY A 520 -25.88 -1.53 -9.92
N LEU A 521 -24.55 -1.41 -9.87
CA LEU A 521 -23.84 -1.34 -8.59
C LEU A 521 -24.31 -0.10 -7.77
N ASP A 522 -24.59 -0.29 -6.48
CA ASP A 522 -25.19 0.75 -5.62
C ASP A 522 -24.13 1.63 -4.93
N GLU A 523 -22.98 1.03 -4.58
CA GLU A 523 -21.91 1.66 -3.81
C GLU A 523 -20.53 1.35 -4.41
N PHE A 524 -19.69 2.37 -4.54
CA PHE A 524 -18.35 2.28 -5.11
C PHE A 524 -17.33 2.77 -4.07
N SER A 525 -16.67 1.84 -3.38
CA SER A 525 -15.63 2.15 -2.41
C SER A 525 -14.24 2.05 -3.03
N MET A 526 -13.49 3.16 -3.01
CA MET A 526 -12.20 3.27 -3.70
C MET A 526 -11.18 4.05 -2.86
N SER A 527 -9.97 4.28 -3.38
CA SER A 527 -9.07 5.23 -2.74
C SER A 527 -9.67 6.64 -2.75
N ALA A 528 -9.49 7.40 -1.67
CA ALA A 528 -10.08 8.73 -1.55
C ALA A 528 -9.72 9.66 -2.72
N SER A 529 -8.51 9.56 -3.26
CA SER A 529 -8.04 10.36 -4.40
C SER A 529 -8.78 10.05 -5.70
N SER A 530 -9.41 8.88 -5.84
CA SER A 530 -10.18 8.50 -7.03
C SER A 530 -11.62 9.04 -7.00
N ILE A 531 -12.14 9.46 -5.85
CA ILE A 531 -13.58 9.79 -5.67
C ILE A 531 -14.03 10.89 -6.61
N LEU A 532 -13.30 12.01 -6.68
CA LEU A 532 -13.71 13.16 -7.50
C LEU A 532 -13.65 12.86 -9.00
N LYS A 533 -12.63 12.09 -9.42
CA LYS A 533 -12.47 11.62 -10.80
C LYS A 533 -13.67 10.73 -11.19
N SER A 534 -14.01 9.77 -10.34
CA SER A 534 -15.15 8.86 -10.51
C SER A 534 -16.49 9.61 -10.51
N ARG A 535 -16.68 10.57 -9.59
CA ARG A 535 -17.87 11.44 -9.57
C ARG A 535 -18.02 12.22 -10.87
N SER A 536 -16.93 12.79 -11.36
CA SER A 536 -16.91 13.52 -12.64
C SER A 536 -17.25 12.62 -13.83
N LEU A 537 -16.84 11.36 -13.81
CA LEU A 537 -17.19 10.39 -14.83
C LEU A 537 -18.69 10.04 -14.75
N ILE A 538 -19.17 9.59 -13.59
CA ILE A 538 -20.57 9.17 -13.39
C ILE A 538 -21.55 10.28 -13.77
N LYS A 539 -21.28 11.54 -13.39
CA LYS A 539 -22.11 12.70 -13.76
C LYS A 539 -22.31 12.89 -15.28
N ARG A 540 -21.42 12.35 -16.12
CA ARG A 540 -21.49 12.43 -17.58
C ARG A 540 -22.18 11.22 -18.21
N LEU A 541 -22.29 10.12 -17.48
CA LEU A 541 -22.85 8.87 -17.98
C LEU A 541 -24.37 8.83 -17.81
N ASP A 542 -25.05 8.21 -18.76
CA ASP A 542 -26.46 7.83 -18.68
C ASP A 542 -26.55 6.35 -18.30
N ARG A 543 -27.17 6.02 -17.17
CA ARG A 543 -27.22 4.62 -16.68
C ARG A 543 -27.96 3.72 -17.65
N THR A 544 -28.98 4.22 -18.35
CA THR A 544 -29.75 3.43 -19.31
C THR A 544 -28.91 3.06 -20.53
N GLU A 545 -28.02 3.95 -20.99
CA GLU A 545 -27.05 3.63 -22.03
C GLU A 545 -25.97 2.66 -21.53
N MET A 546 -25.48 2.87 -20.30
CA MET A 546 -24.48 2.00 -19.68
C MET A 546 -25.03 0.59 -19.42
N ALA A 547 -26.33 0.43 -19.18
CA ALA A 547 -26.95 -0.88 -19.06
C ALA A 547 -26.83 -1.69 -20.36
N LYS A 548 -26.97 -1.06 -21.53
CA LYS A 548 -26.76 -1.72 -22.84
C LYS A 548 -25.30 -2.12 -23.03
N LEU A 549 -24.36 -1.23 -22.68
CA LEU A 549 -22.93 -1.52 -22.67
C LEU A 549 -22.62 -2.74 -21.79
N ALA A 550 -23.17 -2.79 -20.58
CA ALA A 550 -22.98 -3.91 -19.66
C ALA A 550 -23.55 -5.22 -20.23
N GLU A 551 -24.75 -5.19 -20.83
CA GLU A 551 -25.34 -6.37 -21.48
C GLU A 551 -24.47 -6.89 -22.63
N GLU A 552 -23.93 -6.00 -23.47
CA GLU A 552 -23.03 -6.36 -24.56
C GLU A 552 -21.68 -6.89 -24.06
N ALA A 553 -21.12 -6.28 -23.01
CA ALA A 553 -19.86 -6.69 -22.38
C ALA A 553 -19.95 -8.11 -21.80
N LEU A 554 -21.08 -8.46 -21.16
CA LEU A 554 -21.31 -9.79 -20.58
C LEU A 554 -21.35 -10.92 -21.65
N GLN A 555 -21.54 -10.58 -22.92
CA GLN A 555 -21.56 -11.52 -24.05
C GLN A 555 -20.23 -11.63 -24.80
N GLN A 556 -19.23 -10.80 -24.48
CA GLN A 556 -17.92 -10.89 -25.09
C GLN A 556 -17.17 -12.16 -24.67
N ALA A 557 -16.15 -12.53 -25.45
CA ALA A 557 -15.34 -13.71 -25.19
C ALA A 557 -14.07 -13.41 -24.39
N THR A 558 -13.50 -12.21 -24.53
CA THR A 558 -12.22 -11.84 -23.91
C THR A 558 -12.27 -10.48 -23.21
N GLU A 559 -11.28 -10.20 -22.36
CA GLU A 559 -11.11 -8.91 -21.70
C GLU A 559 -10.82 -7.78 -22.70
N GLU A 560 -10.03 -8.05 -23.75
CA GLU A 560 -9.69 -7.07 -24.77
C GLU A 560 -10.92 -6.59 -25.54
N ASP A 561 -11.84 -7.51 -25.88
CA ASP A 561 -13.10 -7.18 -26.54
C ASP A 561 -13.97 -6.29 -25.65
N VAL A 562 -14.02 -6.57 -24.34
CA VAL A 562 -14.74 -5.74 -23.37
C VAL A 562 -14.12 -4.35 -23.27
N VAL A 563 -12.80 -4.25 -23.15
CA VAL A 563 -12.10 -2.95 -23.04
C VAL A 563 -12.29 -2.14 -24.32
N ALA A 564 -12.17 -2.76 -25.49
CA ALA A 564 -12.43 -2.11 -26.78
C ALA A 564 -13.87 -1.59 -26.88
N LEU A 565 -14.84 -2.37 -26.39
CA LEU A 565 -16.24 -1.97 -26.34
C LEU A 565 -16.45 -0.75 -25.43
N VAL A 566 -15.89 -0.76 -24.23
CA VAL A 566 -15.98 0.37 -23.28
C VAL A 566 -15.37 1.63 -23.90
N ASN A 567 -14.17 1.52 -24.48
CA ASN A 567 -13.48 2.67 -25.09
C ASN A 567 -14.30 3.30 -26.22
N LYS A 568 -15.02 2.49 -26.99
CA LYS A 568 -15.93 2.99 -28.03
C LYS A 568 -17.07 3.81 -27.43
N TYR A 569 -17.72 3.30 -26.39
CA TYR A 569 -18.84 3.98 -25.72
C TYR A 569 -18.43 5.27 -24.99
N ILE A 570 -17.18 5.37 -24.53
CA ILE A 570 -16.67 6.59 -23.86
C ILE A 570 -16.21 7.65 -24.88
N ALA A 571 -15.82 7.23 -26.09
CA ALA A 571 -15.37 8.14 -27.15
C ALA A 571 -16.52 8.77 -27.95
N GLU A 572 -17.68 8.11 -28.00
CA GLU A 572 -18.94 8.60 -28.58
C GLU A 572 -19.71 9.51 -27.59
#